data_AF-A0A3L7SQY8-F1
#
_entry.id   AF-A0A3L7SQY8-F1
#
_cell.length_a   1.000
_cell.length_b   1.000
_cell.length_c   1.000
_cell.angle_alpha   90.00
_cell.angle_beta   90.00
_cell.angle_gamma   90.00
#
_symmetry.space_group_name_H-M   'P 1'
#
loop_
_entity.id
_entity.type
_entity.pdbx_description
1 polymer ?
#
loop_
_entity_poly.entity_id
_entity_poly.type
_entity_poly.pdbx_seq_one_letter_code
_entity_poly.pdbx_strand_id
1 'polypeptide(L)'
;MVRFYLVVGMFLSLIVSVGAVQAPAEQNYKVFMPFLIREANAPVWLVQLKLGGEKTSGEVLASANQMPKATFENVSVKDGTISFDLKSKQGTFKFEGTLPKDKKEKIQGSVMIKDIVTPAILEPTTLTSLNAYDLNKEMIARADQPEYEVVKAALSLMAEAEIRKSKIEEVRSWADKAVKASENYGAKWKAQIGLEIAELLAPQKEYAPIALQYARQAERSLSDNDTVANKLKVLEILADALDSSGKIDDAKEIQAKMEKMDTGIKPEPFAGRKS
;
A
#
# COMPACT_ATOMS: atom_id res chain seq x y z
N MET A 1 -76.38 -28.27 -24.63
CA MET A 1 -74.91 -28.45 -24.68
C MET A 1 -74.26 -27.21 -24.06
N VAL A 2 -73.88 -27.28 -22.78
CA VAL A 2 -73.18 -26.19 -22.09
C VAL A 2 -71.83 -26.76 -21.63
N ARG A 3 -70.73 -26.26 -22.19
CA ARG A 3 -69.37 -26.66 -21.84
C ARG A 3 -68.91 -25.88 -20.60
N PHE A 4 -68.70 -26.58 -19.50
CA PHE A 4 -67.95 -26.09 -18.35
C PHE A 4 -66.46 -26.08 -18.70
N TYR A 5 -65.81 -24.92 -18.61
CA TYR A 5 -64.35 -24.82 -18.60
C TYR A 5 -63.88 -24.78 -17.15
N LEU A 6 -63.10 -25.80 -16.78
CA LEU A 6 -62.46 -25.97 -15.49
C LEU A 6 -61.14 -25.18 -15.51
N VAL A 7 -61.07 -24.06 -14.78
CA VAL A 7 -59.83 -23.30 -14.60
C VAL A 7 -59.11 -23.86 -13.38
N VAL A 8 -58.04 -24.63 -13.62
CA VAL A 8 -57.09 -25.04 -12.59
C VAL A 8 -56.20 -23.83 -12.26
N GLY A 9 -56.41 -23.22 -11.10
CA GLY A 9 -55.52 -22.20 -10.56
C GLY A 9 -54.21 -22.83 -10.08
N MET A 10 -53.18 -22.78 -10.92
CA MET A 10 -51.81 -23.14 -10.56
C MET A 10 -51.23 -22.03 -9.68
N PHE A 11 -51.19 -22.27 -8.36
CA PHE A 11 -50.43 -21.44 -7.42
C PHE A 11 -48.93 -21.65 -7.69
N LEU A 12 -48.34 -20.72 -8.45
CA LEU A 12 -46.90 -20.64 -8.61
C LEU A 12 -46.33 -20.06 -7.31
N SER A 13 -45.82 -20.93 -6.44
CA SER A 13 -45.04 -20.52 -5.27
C SER A 13 -43.73 -19.89 -5.77
N LEU A 14 -43.66 -18.56 -5.75
CA LEU A 14 -42.44 -17.79 -5.90
C LEU A 14 -41.50 -18.17 -4.73
N ILE A 15 -40.56 -19.08 -5.00
CA ILE A 15 -39.36 -19.21 -4.17
C ILE A 15 -38.59 -17.90 -4.38
N VAL A 16 -38.69 -16.99 -3.42
CA VAL A 16 -37.74 -15.88 -3.30
C VAL A 16 -36.41 -16.53 -3.00
N SER A 17 -35.55 -16.67 -4.00
CA SER A 17 -34.15 -17.00 -3.76
C SER A 17 -33.57 -15.86 -2.93
N VAL A 18 -33.37 -16.13 -1.63
CA VAL A 18 -32.44 -15.33 -0.83
C VAL A 18 -31.15 -15.32 -1.63
N GLY A 19 -30.76 -14.15 -2.14
CA GLY A 19 -29.66 -14.01 -3.10
C GLY A 19 -28.47 -14.83 -2.65
N ALA A 20 -28.11 -15.85 -3.43
CA ALA A 20 -27.05 -16.76 -3.08
C ALA A 20 -25.78 -15.95 -2.82
N VAL A 21 -25.16 -16.18 -1.66
CA VAL A 21 -23.85 -15.64 -1.30
C VAL A 21 -22.86 -16.02 -2.41
N GLN A 22 -22.47 -15.05 -3.25
CA GLN A 22 -21.54 -15.28 -4.36
C GLN A 22 -20.09 -15.12 -3.86
N ALA A 23 -19.65 -16.04 -3.00
CA ALA A 23 -18.23 -16.20 -2.78
C ALA A 23 -17.60 -16.71 -4.10
N PRO A 24 -16.47 -16.14 -4.55
CA PRO A 24 -15.76 -16.63 -5.73
C PRO A 24 -15.27 -18.06 -5.47
N ALA A 25 -15.34 -18.92 -6.49
CA ALA A 25 -14.94 -20.33 -6.40
C ALA A 25 -13.52 -20.53 -5.84
N GLU A 26 -12.62 -19.58 -6.12
CA GLU A 26 -11.27 -19.50 -5.57
C GLU A 26 -10.85 -18.03 -5.45
N GLN A 27 -10.32 -17.62 -4.29
CA GLN A 27 -9.90 -16.23 -4.03
C GLN A 27 -8.84 -16.15 -2.93
N ASN A 28 -7.85 -15.28 -3.15
CA ASN A 28 -6.83 -14.98 -2.16
C ASN A 28 -7.27 -13.82 -1.27
N TYR A 29 -6.91 -13.89 0.01
CA TYR A 29 -7.21 -12.89 1.02
C TYR A 29 -5.98 -12.56 1.86
N LYS A 30 -5.73 -11.26 2.03
CA LYS A 30 -4.84 -10.75 3.08
C LYS A 30 -5.57 -10.83 4.41
N VAL A 31 -4.96 -11.46 5.41
CA VAL A 31 -5.50 -11.57 6.78
C VAL A 31 -4.94 -10.42 7.61
N PHE A 32 -5.81 -9.58 8.16
CA PHE A 32 -5.44 -8.51 9.09
C PHE A 32 -5.96 -8.84 10.49
N MET A 33 -5.11 -8.61 11.50
CA MET A 33 -5.44 -8.75 12.92
C MET A 33 -4.98 -7.48 13.66
N PRO A 34 -5.78 -6.41 13.67
CA PRO A 34 -5.35 -5.06 14.06
C PRO A 34 -4.84 -4.93 15.49
N PHE A 35 -5.18 -5.85 16.39
CA PHE A 35 -4.72 -5.85 17.78
C PHE A 35 -3.52 -6.78 18.03
N LEU A 36 -3.11 -7.57 17.04
CA LEU A 36 -2.00 -8.52 17.21
C LEU A 36 -0.64 -7.88 16.95
N ILE A 37 -0.56 -6.92 16.03
CA ILE A 37 0.68 -6.25 15.63
C ILE A 37 0.53 -4.73 15.78
N ARG A 38 1.64 -4.06 16.12
CA ARG A 38 1.67 -2.60 16.30
C ARG A 38 1.33 -1.83 15.02
N GLU A 39 1.61 -2.40 13.85
CA GLU A 39 1.21 -1.85 12.56
C GLU A 39 -0.18 -2.35 12.19
N ALA A 40 -1.21 -1.64 12.63
CA ALA A 40 -2.62 -2.03 12.48
C ALA A 40 -3.05 -2.35 11.02
N ASN A 41 -2.30 -1.86 10.03
CA ASN A 41 -2.58 -1.99 8.60
C ASN A 41 -1.63 -2.96 7.86
N ALA A 42 -0.90 -3.83 8.56
CA ALA A 42 -0.07 -4.86 7.91
C ALA A 42 -0.75 -6.24 7.94
N PRO A 43 -0.78 -6.98 6.82
CA PRO A 43 -1.33 -8.33 6.81
C PRO A 43 -0.39 -9.33 7.50
N VAL A 44 -0.94 -10.23 8.30
CA VAL A 44 -0.18 -11.26 9.04
C VAL A 44 -0.03 -12.57 8.26
N TRP A 45 -1.02 -12.89 7.43
CA TRP A 45 -1.03 -14.04 6.53
C TRP A 45 -1.69 -13.69 5.20
N LEU A 46 -1.36 -14.49 4.20
CA LEU A 46 -2.06 -14.55 2.93
C LEU A 46 -2.64 -15.95 2.79
N VAL A 47 -3.95 -16.04 2.62
CA VAL A 47 -4.67 -17.31 2.49
C VAL A 47 -5.38 -17.37 1.17
N GLN A 48 -5.52 -18.56 0.61
CA GLN A 48 -6.42 -18.85 -0.50
C GLN A 48 -7.61 -19.64 0.02
N LEU A 49 -8.81 -19.23 -0.36
CA LEU A 49 -10.05 -19.94 -0.06
C LEU A 49 -10.67 -20.45 -1.35
N LYS A 50 -11.11 -21.71 -1.35
CA LYS A 50 -11.85 -22.33 -2.45
C LYS A 50 -13.27 -22.60 -2.01
N LEU A 51 -14.16 -21.66 -2.35
CA LEU A 51 -15.54 -21.57 -1.89
C LEU A 51 -16.49 -21.78 -3.08
N GLY A 52 -16.82 -23.02 -3.41
CA GLY A 52 -17.73 -23.33 -4.52
C GLY A 52 -17.28 -24.53 -5.35
N GLY A 53 -17.61 -25.72 -4.86
CA GLY A 53 -17.36 -27.03 -5.45
C GLY A 53 -17.90 -28.13 -4.53
N GLU A 54 -17.56 -29.40 -4.76
CA GLU A 54 -17.95 -30.51 -3.87
C GLU A 54 -17.32 -30.42 -2.47
N LYS A 55 -16.23 -29.66 -2.32
CA LYS A 55 -15.49 -29.53 -1.06
C LYS A 55 -14.97 -28.10 -0.86
N THR A 56 -15.28 -27.52 0.30
CA THR A 56 -14.69 -26.26 0.76
C THR A 56 -13.27 -26.53 1.28
N SER A 57 -12.29 -25.73 0.86
CA SER A 57 -10.91 -25.84 1.33
C SER A 57 -10.19 -24.50 1.38
N GLY A 58 -9.00 -24.49 1.98
CA GLY A 58 -8.14 -23.32 2.02
C GLY A 58 -6.67 -23.69 2.20
N GLU A 59 -5.80 -22.74 1.92
CA GLU A 59 -4.33 -22.88 2.01
C GLU A 59 -3.73 -21.57 2.53
N VAL A 60 -2.61 -21.67 3.26
CA VAL A 60 -1.80 -20.50 3.62
C VAL A 60 -0.71 -20.32 2.57
N LEU A 61 -0.82 -19.28 1.75
CA LEU A 61 0.14 -18.97 0.68
C LEU A 61 1.40 -18.29 1.21
N ALA A 62 1.25 -17.40 2.19
CA ALA A 62 2.38 -16.68 2.77
C ALA A 62 2.11 -16.26 4.22
N SER A 63 3.19 -16.00 4.95
CA SER A 63 3.18 -15.45 6.31
C SER A 63 4.09 -14.23 6.35
N ALA A 64 3.69 -13.19 7.08
CA ALA A 64 4.57 -12.04 7.31
C ALA A 64 5.83 -12.48 8.08
N ASN A 65 6.95 -11.76 7.91
CA ASN A 65 8.25 -12.15 8.48
C ASN A 65 8.23 -12.41 10.00
N GLN A 66 7.36 -11.72 10.73
CA GLN A 66 7.25 -11.82 12.19
C GLN A 66 6.21 -12.85 12.65
N MET A 67 5.47 -13.44 11.70
CA MET A 67 4.40 -14.38 11.96
C MET A 67 4.88 -15.81 11.70
N PRO A 68 4.56 -16.76 12.60
CA PRO A 68 4.88 -18.16 12.34
C PRO A 68 4.13 -18.66 11.12
N LYS A 69 4.76 -19.58 10.37
CA LYS A 69 4.07 -20.35 9.35
C LYS A 69 2.84 -21.02 9.97
N ALA A 70 1.72 -20.92 9.26
CA ALA A 70 0.46 -21.53 9.66
C ALA A 70 0.03 -22.59 8.64
N THR A 71 -0.71 -23.59 9.10
CA THR A 71 -1.44 -24.55 8.26
C THR A 71 -2.93 -24.29 8.35
N PHE A 72 -3.65 -24.55 7.26
CA PHE A 72 -5.09 -24.33 7.16
C PHE A 72 -5.85 -25.61 7.54
N GLU A 73 -6.79 -25.53 8.47
CA GLU A 73 -7.60 -26.66 8.96
C GLU A 73 -9.08 -26.26 9.10
N ASN A 74 -9.98 -27.24 9.19
CA ASN A 74 -11.38 -27.08 9.62
C ASN A 74 -12.22 -26.02 8.88
N VAL A 75 -12.11 -25.96 7.55
CA VAL A 75 -12.87 -25.00 6.73
C VAL A 75 -14.34 -25.42 6.64
N SER A 76 -15.26 -24.50 6.96
CA SER A 76 -16.68 -24.71 6.74
C SER A 76 -17.40 -23.41 6.38
N VAL A 77 -18.48 -23.55 5.60
CA VAL A 77 -19.43 -22.48 5.32
C VAL A 77 -20.81 -22.95 5.75
N LYS A 78 -21.48 -22.19 6.62
CA LYS A 78 -22.82 -22.50 7.11
C LYS A 78 -23.60 -21.19 7.28
N ASP A 79 -24.81 -21.12 6.73
CA ASP A 79 -25.73 -19.99 6.89
C ASP A 79 -25.10 -18.62 6.54
N GLY A 80 -24.21 -18.59 5.54
CA GLY A 80 -23.50 -17.37 5.11
C GLY A 80 -22.29 -17.00 5.99
N THR A 81 -21.98 -17.78 7.01
CA THR A 81 -20.78 -17.65 7.84
C THR A 81 -19.70 -18.61 7.38
N ILE A 82 -18.47 -18.12 7.23
CA ILE A 82 -17.27 -18.93 7.01
C ILE A 82 -16.48 -19.06 8.31
N SER A 83 -16.00 -20.27 8.58
CA SER A 83 -15.08 -20.55 9.69
C SER A 83 -13.91 -21.42 9.23
N PHE A 84 -12.75 -21.22 9.84
CA PHE A 84 -11.56 -22.05 9.63
C PHE A 84 -10.53 -21.86 10.74
N ASP A 85 -9.58 -22.78 10.82
CA ASP A 85 -8.49 -22.73 11.77
C ASP A 85 -7.16 -22.47 11.04
N LEU A 86 -6.37 -21.52 11.56
CA LEU A 86 -4.96 -21.36 11.20
C LEU A 86 -4.10 -21.86 12.36
N LYS A 87 -3.44 -23.00 12.15
CA LYS A 87 -2.62 -23.63 13.18
C LYS A 87 -1.16 -23.26 13.00
N SER A 88 -0.54 -22.72 14.04
CA SER A 88 0.88 -22.39 14.05
C SER A 88 1.55 -22.81 15.35
N LYS A 89 2.87 -22.58 15.47
CA LYS A 89 3.61 -22.81 16.72
C LYS A 89 3.10 -21.96 17.90
N GLN A 90 2.37 -20.87 17.63
CA GLN A 90 1.83 -19.98 18.67
C GLN A 90 0.46 -20.42 19.20
N GLY A 91 -0.19 -21.38 18.52
CA GLY A 91 -1.52 -21.88 18.84
C GLY A 91 -2.40 -21.99 17.60
N THR A 92 -3.69 -22.27 17.85
CA THR A 92 -4.72 -22.29 16.81
C THR A 92 -5.47 -20.97 16.83
N PHE A 93 -5.52 -20.30 15.68
CA PHE A 93 -6.27 -19.08 15.43
C PHE A 93 -7.58 -19.49 14.75
N LYS A 94 -8.69 -19.46 15.48
CA LYS A 94 -9.99 -19.89 14.97
C LYS A 94 -10.74 -18.69 14.41
N PHE A 95 -10.85 -18.61 13.09
CA PHE A 95 -11.55 -17.51 12.41
C PHE A 95 -13.03 -17.84 12.24
N GLU A 96 -13.86 -16.82 12.40
CA GLU A 96 -15.26 -16.81 11.97
C GLU A 96 -15.60 -15.44 11.37
N GLY A 97 -16.32 -15.40 10.23
CA GLY A 97 -16.77 -14.16 9.61
C GLY A 97 -17.95 -14.34 8.66
N THR A 98 -18.66 -13.26 8.37
CA THR A 98 -19.81 -13.28 7.46
C THR A 98 -19.36 -13.04 6.03
N LEU A 99 -19.73 -13.94 5.12
CA LEU A 99 -19.43 -13.78 3.70
C LEU A 99 -20.22 -12.59 3.13
N PRO A 100 -19.56 -11.64 2.43
CA PRO A 100 -20.24 -10.50 1.84
C PRO A 100 -21.10 -10.92 0.64
N LYS A 101 -21.98 -10.00 0.22
CA LYS A 101 -22.79 -10.19 -1.00
C LYS A 101 -21.97 -9.96 -2.27
N ASP A 102 -21.01 -9.04 -2.22
CA ASP A 102 -20.04 -8.79 -3.30
C ASP A 102 -18.68 -9.41 -2.94
N LYS A 103 -18.14 -10.23 -3.84
CA LYS A 103 -16.81 -10.85 -3.72
C LYS A 103 -15.63 -9.87 -3.59
N LYS A 104 -15.82 -8.60 -3.92
CA LYS A 104 -14.81 -7.54 -3.77
C LYS A 104 -14.79 -6.95 -2.37
N GLU A 105 -15.84 -7.14 -1.59
CA GLU A 105 -15.92 -6.65 -0.22
C GLU A 105 -15.06 -7.48 0.72
N LYS A 106 -14.63 -6.87 1.82
CA LYS A 106 -13.86 -7.54 2.87
C LYS A 106 -14.77 -8.45 3.69
N ILE A 107 -14.25 -9.59 4.13
CA ILE A 107 -14.92 -10.41 5.15
C ILE A 107 -14.49 -9.84 6.50
N GLN A 108 -15.44 -9.25 7.22
CA GLN A 108 -15.24 -8.85 8.61
C GLN A 108 -15.59 -10.03 9.53
N GLY A 109 -14.74 -10.26 10.52
CA GLY A 109 -14.88 -11.39 11.41
C GLY A 109 -14.10 -11.23 12.71
N SER A 110 -13.90 -12.36 13.36
CA SER A 110 -13.13 -12.46 14.59
C SER A 110 -12.22 -13.68 14.56
N VAL A 111 -11.14 -13.60 15.33
CA VAL A 111 -10.24 -14.72 15.58
C VAL A 111 -10.20 -14.97 17.07
N MET A 112 -10.42 -16.23 17.46
CA MET A 112 -10.17 -16.71 18.81
C MET A 112 -8.75 -17.30 18.90
N ILE A 113 -7.97 -16.85 19.88
CA ILE A 113 -6.66 -17.39 20.23
C ILE A 113 -6.51 -17.45 21.74
N LYS A 114 -6.26 -18.65 22.30
CA LYS A 114 -6.07 -18.87 23.75
C LYS A 114 -7.14 -18.14 24.59
N ASP A 115 -8.41 -18.33 24.21
CA ASP A 115 -9.61 -17.75 24.83
C ASP A 115 -9.81 -16.23 24.65
N ILE A 116 -8.93 -15.55 23.91
CA ILE A 116 -9.08 -14.14 23.55
C ILE A 116 -9.72 -14.04 22.17
N VAL A 117 -10.83 -13.31 22.07
CA VAL A 117 -11.49 -12.98 20.80
C VAL A 117 -11.05 -11.59 20.35
N THR A 118 -10.48 -11.49 19.16
CA THR A 118 -10.06 -10.21 18.56
C THR A 118 -10.67 -10.04 17.16
N PRO A 119 -10.99 -8.81 16.73
CA PRO A 119 -11.36 -8.54 15.35
C PRO A 119 -10.33 -9.03 14.34
N ALA A 120 -10.80 -9.48 13.19
CA ALA A 120 -9.99 -9.85 12.03
C ALA A 120 -10.69 -9.45 10.73
N ILE A 121 -9.91 -9.19 9.69
CA ILE A 121 -10.42 -8.79 8.37
C ILE A 121 -9.73 -9.63 7.31
N LEU A 122 -10.52 -10.19 6.39
CA LEU A 122 -9.99 -10.78 5.16
C LEU A 122 -10.25 -9.83 4.00
N GLU A 123 -9.18 -9.29 3.41
CA GLU A 123 -9.27 -8.39 2.27
C GLU A 123 -8.95 -9.13 0.97
N PRO A 124 -9.87 -9.17 -0.02
CA PRO A 124 -9.63 -9.82 -1.30
C PRO A 124 -8.41 -9.23 -2.03
N THR A 125 -7.51 -10.10 -2.49
CA THR A 125 -6.27 -9.72 -3.17
C THR A 125 -5.99 -10.65 -4.36
N THR A 126 -5.18 -10.18 -5.32
CA THR A 126 -4.61 -11.03 -6.38
C THR A 126 -3.18 -11.47 -6.06
N LEU A 127 -2.64 -11.03 -4.92
CA LEU A 127 -1.28 -11.36 -4.52
C LEU A 127 -1.14 -12.84 -4.15
N THR A 128 0.06 -13.38 -4.38
CA THR A 128 0.47 -14.73 -3.99
C THR A 128 1.59 -14.72 -2.96
N SER A 129 2.08 -13.53 -2.58
CA SER A 129 3.09 -13.34 -1.54
C SER A 129 2.79 -12.08 -0.71
N LEU A 130 3.46 -11.94 0.43
CA LEU A 130 3.41 -10.76 1.30
C LEU A 130 4.70 -9.95 1.27
N ASN A 131 5.42 -9.94 0.15
CA ASN A 131 6.59 -9.06 0.04
C ASN A 131 6.15 -7.60 -0.05
N ALA A 132 6.97 -6.69 0.49
CA ALA A 132 6.62 -5.27 0.62
C ALA A 132 6.36 -4.60 -0.73
N TYR A 133 7.13 -4.96 -1.78
CA TYR A 133 6.99 -4.40 -3.12
C TYR A 133 5.60 -4.70 -3.71
N ASP A 134 5.16 -5.95 -3.67
CA ASP A 134 3.85 -6.35 -4.19
C ASP A 134 2.69 -5.75 -3.38
N LEU A 135 2.84 -5.69 -2.05
CA LEU A 135 1.86 -5.05 -1.16
C LEU A 135 1.72 -3.56 -1.47
N ASN A 136 2.84 -2.85 -1.63
CA ASN A 136 2.86 -1.43 -1.96
C ASN A 136 2.26 -1.19 -3.35
N LYS A 137 2.55 -2.04 -4.35
CA LYS A 137 1.95 -1.94 -5.68
C LYS A 137 0.43 -2.11 -5.64
N GLU A 138 -0.07 -3.14 -4.96
CA GLU A 138 -1.52 -3.35 -4.85
C GLU A 138 -2.18 -2.19 -4.11
N MET A 139 -1.57 -1.72 -3.02
CA MET A 139 -2.08 -0.59 -2.24
C MET A 139 -2.20 0.68 -3.08
N ILE A 140 -1.16 1.05 -3.82
CA ILE A 140 -1.20 2.22 -4.70
C ILE A 140 -2.21 2.04 -5.84
N ALA A 141 -2.36 0.83 -6.37
CA ALA A 141 -3.32 0.54 -7.42
C ALA A 141 -4.78 0.65 -6.93
N ARG A 142 -5.04 0.36 -5.65
CA ARG A 142 -6.35 0.39 -5.01
C ARG A 142 -6.63 1.64 -4.18
N ALA A 143 -5.69 2.57 -4.10
CA ALA A 143 -5.86 3.78 -3.30
C ALA A 143 -6.96 4.66 -3.90
N ASP A 144 -8.11 4.68 -3.23
CA ASP A 144 -9.25 5.52 -3.61
C ASP A 144 -9.15 6.94 -3.03
N GLN A 145 -8.34 7.11 -1.98
CA GLN A 145 -8.13 8.38 -1.29
C GLN A 145 -6.63 8.73 -1.15
N PRO A 146 -6.28 10.02 -1.21
CA PRO A 146 -4.93 10.50 -0.97
C PRO A 146 -4.58 10.45 0.54
N GLU A 147 -3.99 9.34 0.99
CA GLU A 147 -3.56 9.11 2.39
C GLU A 147 -2.03 9.09 2.55
N TYR A 148 -1.52 9.31 3.77
CA TYR A 148 -0.07 9.36 4.02
C TYR A 148 0.62 8.02 3.69
N GLU A 149 -0.07 6.92 3.91
CA GLU A 149 0.37 5.58 3.59
C GLU A 149 0.70 5.47 2.09
N VAL A 150 -0.09 6.10 1.21
CA VAL A 150 0.16 6.11 -0.24
C VAL A 150 1.49 6.77 -0.57
N VAL A 151 1.85 7.84 0.15
CA VAL A 151 3.16 8.50 0.01
C VAL A 151 4.27 7.51 0.37
N LYS A 152 4.18 6.88 1.55
CA LYS A 152 5.20 5.90 2.00
C LYS A 152 5.36 4.74 1.03
N ALA A 153 4.25 4.16 0.56
CA ALA A 153 4.26 3.06 -0.40
C ALA A 153 4.93 3.48 -1.71
N ALA A 154 4.59 4.65 -2.25
CA ALA A 154 5.14 5.15 -3.50
C ALA A 154 6.65 5.41 -3.40
N LEU A 155 7.11 6.09 -2.34
CA LEU A 155 8.54 6.32 -2.11
C LEU A 155 9.30 4.99 -2.00
N SER A 156 8.74 4.00 -1.29
CA SER A 156 9.34 2.66 -1.18
C SER A 156 9.43 1.95 -2.54
N LEU A 157 8.44 2.08 -3.41
CA LEU A 157 8.52 1.50 -4.77
C LEU A 157 9.56 2.20 -5.63
N MET A 158 9.67 3.53 -5.53
CA MET A 158 10.68 4.30 -6.27
C MET A 158 12.10 3.98 -5.81
N ALA A 159 12.32 3.72 -4.52
CA ALA A 159 13.62 3.29 -4.01
C ALA A 159 14.07 1.93 -4.56
N GLU A 160 13.13 1.05 -4.92
CA GLU A 160 13.40 -0.27 -5.50
C GLU A 160 13.35 -0.28 -7.04
N ALA A 161 13.00 0.84 -7.70
CA ALA A 161 12.61 0.86 -9.10
C ALA A 161 13.70 0.30 -10.03
N GLU A 162 14.96 0.71 -9.87
CA GLU A 162 16.08 0.22 -10.69
C GLU A 162 16.35 -1.27 -10.48
N ILE A 163 16.34 -1.73 -9.22
CA ILE A 163 16.54 -3.15 -8.86
C ILE A 163 15.43 -4.01 -9.48
N ARG A 164 14.20 -3.50 -9.49
CA ARG A 164 13.02 -4.16 -10.03
C ARG A 164 12.84 -3.95 -11.53
N LYS A 165 13.65 -3.08 -12.14
CA LYS A 165 13.55 -2.66 -13.54
C LYS A 165 12.13 -2.20 -13.87
N SER A 166 11.54 -1.41 -12.96
CA SER A 166 10.20 -0.89 -13.10
C SER A 166 10.11 0.00 -14.33
N LYS A 167 8.97 0.00 -15.04
CA LYS A 167 8.82 0.84 -16.23
C LYS A 167 8.79 2.31 -15.84
N ILE A 168 9.39 3.18 -16.65
CA ILE A 168 9.42 4.62 -16.38
C ILE A 168 8.02 5.23 -16.20
N GLU A 169 7.01 4.75 -16.94
CA GLU A 169 5.61 5.19 -16.78
C GLU A 169 5.01 4.78 -15.44
N GLU A 170 5.42 3.61 -14.93
CA GLU A 170 4.98 3.11 -13.63
C GLU A 170 5.60 3.94 -12.50
N VAL A 171 6.91 4.20 -12.58
CA VAL A 171 7.64 5.06 -11.64
C VAL A 171 7.06 6.48 -11.62
N ARG A 172 6.74 7.02 -12.80
CA ARG A 172 6.06 8.33 -12.91
C ARG A 172 4.70 8.32 -12.20
N SER A 173 3.90 7.27 -12.42
CA SER A 173 2.59 7.12 -11.75
C SER A 173 2.73 7.05 -10.23
N TRP A 174 3.76 6.38 -9.71
CA TRP A 174 4.05 6.36 -8.26
C TRP A 174 4.40 7.75 -7.73
N ALA A 175 5.29 8.47 -8.42
CA ALA A 175 5.66 9.84 -8.06
C ALA A 175 4.45 10.78 -8.04
N ASP A 176 3.63 10.74 -9.09
CA ASP A 176 2.42 11.57 -9.21
C ASP A 176 1.42 11.27 -8.08
N LYS A 177 1.24 9.99 -7.73
CA LYS A 177 0.37 9.57 -6.62
C LYS A 177 0.92 9.98 -5.26
N ALA A 178 2.24 9.89 -5.04
CA ALA A 178 2.88 10.39 -3.82
C ALA A 178 2.62 11.88 -3.62
N VAL A 179 2.85 12.67 -4.68
CA VAL A 179 2.58 14.12 -4.64
C VAL A 179 1.10 14.40 -4.45
N LYS A 180 0.21 13.68 -5.15
CA LYS A 180 -1.25 13.87 -4.97
C LYS A 180 -1.69 13.56 -3.53
N ALA A 181 -1.15 12.50 -2.94
CA ALA A 181 -1.41 12.12 -1.55
C ALA A 181 -0.89 13.15 -0.55
N SER A 182 0.21 13.85 -0.87
CA SER A 182 0.78 14.89 -0.03
C SER A 182 -0.04 16.20 0.00
N GLU A 183 -0.91 16.46 -0.98
CA GLU A 183 -1.61 17.75 -1.11
C GLU A 183 -2.49 18.08 0.11
N ASN A 184 -3.06 17.05 0.74
CA ASN A 184 -3.93 17.17 1.92
C ASN A 184 -3.21 17.71 3.16
N TYR A 185 -1.87 17.74 3.17
CA TYR A 185 -1.06 18.16 4.31
C TYR A 185 -0.38 19.52 4.10
N GLY A 186 -0.73 20.21 3.01
CA GLY A 186 -0.26 21.56 2.72
C GLY A 186 1.01 21.65 1.87
N ALA A 187 1.29 22.87 1.41
CA ALA A 187 2.32 23.13 0.38
C ALA A 187 3.74 22.74 0.80
N LYS A 188 4.11 22.93 2.07
CA LYS A 188 5.43 22.56 2.59
C LYS A 188 5.66 21.06 2.53
N TRP A 189 4.65 20.26 2.91
CA TRP A 189 4.74 18.81 2.83
C TRP A 189 4.81 18.33 1.39
N LYS A 190 3.97 18.91 0.50
CA LYS A 190 4.04 18.63 -0.93
C LYS A 190 5.43 18.91 -1.53
N ALA A 191 6.04 20.03 -1.18
CA ALA A 191 7.39 20.38 -1.61
C ALA A 191 8.43 19.37 -1.10
N GLN A 192 8.34 18.99 0.18
CA GLN A 192 9.21 17.97 0.77
C GLN A 192 9.11 16.62 0.03
N ILE A 193 7.90 16.17 -0.31
CA ILE A 193 7.72 14.93 -1.07
C ILE A 193 8.27 15.05 -2.50
N GLY A 194 8.09 16.19 -3.18
CA GLY A 194 8.75 16.44 -4.45
C GLY A 194 10.28 16.34 -4.36
N LEU A 195 10.87 16.86 -3.28
CA LEU A 195 12.30 16.79 -3.05
C LEU A 195 12.78 15.35 -2.79
N GLU A 196 12.07 14.58 -1.97
CA GLU A 196 12.38 13.16 -1.71
C GLU A 196 12.29 12.29 -2.97
N ILE A 197 11.30 12.56 -3.84
CA ILE A 197 11.19 11.90 -5.14
C ILE A 197 12.44 12.17 -6.00
N ALA A 198 12.86 13.43 -6.05
CA ALA A 198 14.05 13.82 -6.80
C ALA A 198 15.31 13.13 -6.25
N GLU A 199 15.48 13.13 -4.93
CA GLU A 199 16.61 12.50 -4.25
C GLU A 199 16.67 10.98 -4.51
N LEU A 200 15.53 10.29 -4.46
CA LEU A 200 15.46 8.84 -4.71
C LEU A 200 15.74 8.48 -6.17
N LEU A 201 15.25 9.28 -7.13
CA LEU A 201 15.27 8.93 -8.54
C LEU A 201 16.47 9.48 -9.30
N ALA A 202 17.12 10.56 -8.83
CA ALA A 202 18.27 11.15 -9.54
C ALA A 202 19.43 10.16 -9.73
N PRO A 203 19.83 9.35 -8.72
CA PRO A 203 20.90 8.36 -8.89
C PRO A 203 20.55 7.22 -9.86
N GLN A 204 19.26 7.01 -10.13
CA GLN A 204 18.75 5.95 -11.00
C GLN A 204 18.66 6.48 -12.43
N LYS A 205 19.69 6.21 -13.25
CA LYS A 205 19.88 6.82 -14.58
C LYS A 205 18.65 6.83 -15.49
N GLU A 206 17.87 5.74 -15.48
CA GLU A 206 16.66 5.63 -16.30
C GLU A 206 15.55 6.61 -15.86
N TYR A 207 15.51 6.96 -14.57
CA TYR A 207 14.46 7.78 -13.96
C TYR A 207 14.90 9.22 -13.66
N ALA A 208 16.16 9.57 -13.94
CA ALA A 208 16.68 10.93 -13.79
C ALA A 208 15.78 12.04 -14.42
N PRO A 209 15.11 11.83 -15.57
CA PRO A 209 14.17 12.83 -16.10
C PRO A 209 12.96 13.10 -15.18
N ILE A 210 12.48 12.08 -14.45
CA ILE A 210 11.41 12.23 -13.45
C ILE A 210 11.97 13.00 -12.25
N ALA A 211 13.16 12.64 -11.78
CA ALA A 211 13.83 13.33 -10.68
C ALA A 211 13.97 14.83 -10.95
N LEU A 212 14.44 15.18 -12.16
CA LEU A 212 14.62 16.57 -12.57
C LEU A 212 13.31 17.37 -12.59
N GLN A 213 12.21 16.76 -13.03
CA GLN A 213 10.89 17.40 -12.98
C GLN A 213 10.53 17.83 -11.56
N TYR A 214 10.70 16.91 -10.59
CA TYR A 214 10.33 17.16 -9.21
C TYR A 214 11.34 18.06 -8.47
N ALA A 215 12.63 17.97 -8.77
CA ALA A 215 13.65 18.88 -8.25
C ALA A 215 13.36 20.34 -8.66
N ARG A 216 12.99 20.56 -9.93
CA ARG A 216 12.58 21.89 -10.43
C ARG A 216 11.32 22.40 -9.74
N GLN A 217 10.38 21.51 -9.43
CA GLN A 217 9.18 21.90 -8.69
C GLN A 217 9.51 22.29 -7.25
N ALA A 218 10.41 21.56 -6.59
CA ALA A 218 10.88 21.89 -5.25
C ALA A 218 11.62 23.23 -5.22
N GLU A 219 12.51 23.48 -6.19
CA GLU A 219 13.23 24.75 -6.31
C GLU A 219 12.28 25.94 -6.47
N ARG A 220 11.26 25.83 -7.33
CA ARG A 220 10.22 26.87 -7.48
C ARG A 220 9.36 27.11 -6.24
N SER A 221 9.35 26.16 -5.30
CA SER A 221 8.61 26.29 -4.05
C SER A 221 9.40 26.97 -2.94
N LEU A 222 10.70 27.22 -3.15
CA LEU A 222 11.52 28.00 -2.24
C LEU A 222 10.98 29.43 -2.13
N SER A 223 10.98 29.95 -0.91
CA SER A 223 10.65 31.32 -0.57
C SER A 223 11.87 32.06 -0.05
N ASP A 224 11.83 33.40 -0.07
CA ASP A 224 12.91 34.21 0.49
C ASP A 224 13.12 33.97 1.99
N ASN A 225 12.05 33.58 2.69
CA ASN A 225 12.05 33.28 4.13
C ASN A 225 12.62 31.89 4.48
N ASP A 226 12.88 31.03 3.48
CA ASP A 226 13.54 29.75 3.74
C ASP A 226 14.97 29.95 4.23
N THR A 227 15.41 29.08 5.15
CA THR A 227 16.79 29.11 5.65
C THR A 227 17.78 28.85 4.53
N VAL A 228 18.99 29.40 4.63
CA VAL A 228 20.06 29.13 3.67
C VAL A 228 20.33 27.63 3.55
N ALA A 229 20.29 26.90 4.67
CA ALA A 229 20.43 25.44 4.67
C ALA A 229 19.35 24.73 3.84
N ASN A 230 18.08 25.16 3.92
CA ASN A 230 17.01 24.57 3.12
C ASN A 230 17.17 24.89 1.63
N LYS A 231 17.53 26.15 1.29
CA LYS A 231 17.80 26.56 -0.09
C LYS A 231 18.96 25.75 -0.69
N LEU A 232 20.05 25.58 0.06
CA LEU A 232 21.20 24.78 -0.36
C LEU A 232 20.81 23.32 -0.61
N LYS A 233 20.08 22.69 0.31
CA LYS A 233 19.62 21.30 0.13
C LYS A 233 18.82 21.12 -1.16
N VAL A 234 17.88 22.02 -1.45
CA VAL A 234 17.05 21.93 -2.66
C VAL A 234 17.87 22.15 -3.93
N LEU A 235 18.82 23.10 -3.91
CA LEU A 235 19.68 23.37 -5.05
C LEU A 235 20.69 22.25 -5.31
N GLU A 236 21.20 21.59 -4.26
CA GLU A 236 22.09 20.43 -4.38
C GLU A 236 21.38 19.29 -5.12
N ILE A 237 20.18 18.92 -4.67
CA ILE A 237 19.37 17.88 -5.32
C ILE A 237 18.99 18.26 -6.76
N LEU A 238 18.74 19.56 -7.03
CA LEU A 238 18.51 20.03 -8.40
C LEU A 238 19.75 19.90 -9.28
N ALA A 239 20.93 20.24 -8.77
CA ALA A 239 22.19 20.08 -9.50
C ALA A 239 22.44 18.60 -9.83
N ASP A 240 22.25 17.70 -8.87
CA ASP A 240 22.41 16.25 -9.07
C ASP A 240 21.43 15.69 -10.09
N ALA A 241 20.17 16.13 -10.04
CA ALA A 241 19.15 15.71 -11.01
C ALA A 241 19.43 16.26 -12.42
N LEU A 242 19.98 17.48 -12.53
CA LEU A 242 20.43 18.06 -13.80
C LEU A 242 21.60 17.27 -14.38
N ASP A 243 22.62 17.00 -13.57
CA ASP A 243 23.80 16.22 -13.97
C ASP A 243 23.42 14.81 -14.43
N SER A 244 22.61 14.12 -13.63
CA SER A 244 22.11 12.77 -13.94
C SER A 244 21.21 12.73 -15.17
N SER A 245 20.59 13.86 -15.53
CA SER A 245 19.81 14.04 -16.76
C SER A 245 20.65 14.50 -17.97
N GLY A 246 21.98 14.59 -17.83
CA GLY A 246 22.90 15.03 -18.88
C GLY A 246 22.94 16.54 -19.12
N LYS A 247 22.37 17.34 -18.20
CA LYS A 247 22.31 18.82 -18.29
C LYS A 247 23.44 19.45 -17.47
N ILE A 248 24.67 19.12 -17.84
CA ILE A 248 25.88 19.43 -17.08
C ILE A 248 26.11 20.93 -16.92
N ASP A 249 25.84 21.73 -17.95
CA ASP A 249 26.04 23.18 -17.88
C ASP A 249 25.01 23.84 -16.95
N ASP A 250 23.73 23.44 -17.03
CA ASP A 250 22.69 23.88 -16.09
C ASP A 250 23.09 23.50 -14.65
N ALA A 251 23.65 22.30 -14.43
CA ALA A 251 24.07 21.86 -13.10
C ALA A 251 25.19 22.75 -12.53
N LYS A 252 26.18 23.12 -13.34
CA LYS A 252 27.26 24.05 -12.95
C LYS A 252 26.74 25.43 -12.59
N GLU A 253 25.73 25.94 -13.29
CA GLU A 253 25.09 27.21 -12.94
C GLU A 253 24.44 27.16 -11.55
N ILE A 254 23.80 26.05 -11.20
CA ILE A 254 23.23 25.85 -9.87
C ILE A 254 24.33 25.75 -8.81
N GLN A 255 25.42 25.02 -9.07
CA GLN A 255 26.58 24.94 -8.18
C GLN A 255 27.20 26.33 -7.91
N ALA A 256 27.40 27.14 -8.94
CA ALA A 256 27.90 28.50 -8.80
C ALA A 256 26.94 29.43 -8.01
N LYS A 257 25.62 29.17 -8.02
CA LYS A 257 24.66 29.86 -7.16
C LYS A 257 24.83 29.44 -5.69
N MET A 258 25.03 28.15 -5.43
CA MET A 258 25.23 27.63 -4.08
C MET A 258 26.51 28.19 -3.43
N GLU A 259 27.62 28.29 -4.17
CA GLU A 259 28.88 28.86 -3.66
C GLU A 259 28.77 30.31 -3.18
N LYS A 260 27.80 31.06 -3.72
CA LYS A 260 27.54 32.46 -3.33
C LYS A 260 26.63 32.58 -2.11
N MET A 261 26.06 31.48 -1.63
CA MET A 261 25.20 31.49 -0.44
C MET A 261 26.06 31.35 0.82
N ASP A 262 26.04 32.39 1.66
CA ASP A 262 26.74 32.38 2.95
C ASP A 262 25.98 31.49 3.96
N THR A 263 26.61 30.40 4.40
CA THR A 263 26.03 29.50 5.41
C THR A 263 26.05 30.10 6.81
N GLY A 264 26.76 31.21 7.05
CA GLY A 264 26.85 31.88 8.34
C GLY A 264 27.55 31.06 9.43
N ILE A 265 28.10 29.88 9.11
CA ILE A 265 28.83 29.03 10.06
C ILE A 265 30.24 29.59 10.21
N LYS A 266 30.42 30.49 11.17
CA LYS A 266 31.75 30.79 11.70
C LYS A 266 32.19 29.61 12.57
N PRO A 267 33.31 28.92 12.30
CA PRO A 267 33.86 27.98 13.24
C PRO A 267 34.27 28.75 14.50
N GLU A 268 33.50 28.64 15.58
CA GLU A 268 34.00 29.06 16.88
C GLU A 268 35.11 28.09 17.28
N PRO A 269 36.35 28.57 17.52
CA PRO A 269 37.39 27.71 18.05
C PRO A 269 36.91 27.17 19.39
N PHE A 270 36.83 25.85 19.50
CA PHE A 270 36.47 25.16 20.73
C PHE A 270 37.41 25.66 21.83
N ALA A 271 36.89 26.49 22.75
CA ALA A 271 37.66 26.99 23.88
C ALA A 271 37.94 25.78 24.78
N GLY A 272 39.10 25.15 24.58
CA GLY A 272 39.56 24.02 25.37
C GLY A 272 39.37 24.32 26.85
N ARG A 273 38.73 23.39 27.56
CA ARG A 273 38.53 23.45 29.00
C ARG A 273 39.90 23.68 29.65
N LYS A 274 40.12 24.84 30.28
CA LYS A 274 41.30 25.04 31.12
C LYS A 274 41.22 23.99 32.24
N SER A 275 42.22 23.10 32.26
CA SER A 275 42.46 22.13 33.33
C SER A 275 42.67 22.85 34.66
#